data_AF-A0A965JLX6-F1
#
_entry.id   AF-A0A965JLX6-F1
#
_cell.length_a   1.000
_cell.length_b   1.000
_cell.length_c   1.000
_cell.angle_alpha   90.00
_cell.angle_beta   90.00
_cell.angle_gamma   90.00
#
_symmetry.space_group_name_H-M   'P 1'
#
loop_
_entity.id
_entity.type
_entity.pdbx_description
1 polymer ?
#
loop_
_entity_poly.entity_id
_entity_poly.type
_entity_poly.pdbx_seq_one_letter_code
_entity_poly.pdbx_strand_id
1 'polypeptide(L)'
;MHFIYLYKSEITKSFQTMKKLLLSFAILFFFATYSTAQNDFVLRQKFVLDNNVPVKMIAAPDLEALHLEDIQRDKLGLLYRIGLASTVNITPLNSGIWTTLPNGDRKWQLVVKSSGAEALSFLFETFKLYGA
;
A
#
# COMPACT_ATOMS: atom_id res chain seq x y z
N MET A 1 -14.79 7.13 -73.12
CA MET A 1 -14.64 8.07 -71.98
C MET A 1 -15.44 7.61 -70.75
N HIS A 2 -16.70 7.17 -70.88
CA HIS A 2 -17.57 6.81 -69.76
C HIS A 2 -17.08 5.63 -68.87
N PHE A 3 -16.50 4.58 -69.46
CA PHE A 3 -16.00 3.40 -68.71
C PHE A 3 -14.84 3.68 -67.75
N ILE A 4 -13.97 4.66 -68.06
CA ILE A 4 -12.81 5.01 -67.22
C ILE A 4 -13.27 5.70 -65.93
N TYR A 5 -14.34 6.50 -65.99
CA TYR A 5 -14.90 7.18 -64.82
C TYR A 5 -15.60 6.20 -63.88
N LEU A 6 -16.33 5.22 -64.42
CA LEU A 6 -16.94 4.16 -63.62
C LEU A 6 -15.87 3.35 -62.87
N TYR A 7 -14.81 2.93 -63.57
CA TYR A 7 -13.69 2.20 -62.95
C TYR A 7 -12.97 3.02 -61.87
N LYS A 8 -12.72 4.31 -62.11
CA LYS A 8 -12.12 5.22 -61.11
C LYS A 8 -13.03 5.40 -59.89
N SER A 9 -14.35 5.46 -60.09
CA SER A 9 -15.33 5.58 -59.01
C SER A 9 -15.38 4.32 -58.13
N GLU A 10 -15.29 3.13 -58.74
CA GLU A 10 -15.24 1.84 -58.03
C GLU A 10 -13.96 1.68 -57.21
N ILE A 11 -12.80 2.05 -57.77
CA ILE A 11 -11.52 2.04 -57.04
C ILE A 11 -11.57 3.00 -55.85
N THR A 12 -12.10 4.21 -56.04
CA THR A 12 -12.19 5.20 -54.97
C THR A 12 -13.12 4.72 -53.86
N LYS A 13 -14.26 4.12 -54.22
CA LYS A 13 -15.20 3.52 -53.26
C LYS A 13 -14.57 2.35 -52.51
N SER A 14 -13.86 1.45 -53.21
CA SER A 14 -13.11 0.34 -52.61
C SER A 14 -12.05 0.84 -51.62
N PHE A 15 -11.29 1.88 -51.98
CA PHE A 15 -10.30 2.50 -51.09
C PHE A 15 -10.92 3.12 -49.84
N GLN A 16 -12.08 3.77 -49.95
CA GLN A 16 -12.82 4.28 -48.78
C GLN A 16 -13.37 3.15 -47.91
N THR A 17 -13.83 2.05 -48.49
CA THR A 17 -14.28 0.86 -47.75
C THR A 17 -13.13 0.20 -47.00
N MET A 18 -11.95 0.05 -47.64
CA MET A 18 -10.75 -0.50 -47.00
C MET A 18 -10.24 0.41 -45.85
N LYS A 19 -10.29 1.74 -46.02
CA LYS A 19 -9.97 2.68 -44.95
C LYS A 19 -10.90 2.53 -43.74
N LYS A 20 -12.21 2.39 -43.97
CA LYS A 20 -13.20 2.16 -42.90
C LYS A 20 -12.93 0.83 -42.17
N LEU A 21 -12.58 -0.22 -42.91
CA LEU A 21 -12.24 -1.53 -42.34
C LEU A 21 -10.96 -1.50 -41.50
N LEU A 22 -9.93 -0.79 -41.97
CA LEU A 22 -8.69 -0.58 -41.22
C LEU A 22 -8.95 0.22 -39.93
N LEU A 23 -9.78 1.26 -40.00
CA LEU A 23 -10.14 2.09 -38.84
C LEU A 23 -10.92 1.27 -37.80
N SER A 24 -11.87 0.42 -38.23
CA SER A 24 -12.62 -0.44 -37.31
C SER A 24 -11.74 -1.50 -36.65
N PHE A 25 -10.76 -2.05 -37.38
CA PHE A 25 -9.79 -2.99 -36.81
C PHE A 25 -8.88 -2.33 -35.76
N ALA A 26 -8.41 -1.11 -36.02
CA ALA A 26 -7.61 -0.34 -35.07
C ALA A 26 -8.39 -0.03 -33.78
N ILE A 27 -9.68 0.32 -33.88
CA ILE A 27 -10.55 0.57 -32.73
C ILE A 27 -10.73 -0.72 -31.90
N LEU A 28 -10.98 -1.85 -32.55
CA LEU A 28 -11.12 -3.15 -31.86
C LEU A 28 -9.82 -3.57 -31.15
N PHE A 29 -8.66 -3.32 -31.77
CA PHE A 29 -7.35 -3.59 -31.16
C PHE A 29 -7.12 -2.73 -29.91
N PHE A 30 -7.44 -1.44 -29.96
CA PHE A 30 -7.38 -0.56 -28.78
C PHE A 30 -8.29 -1.07 -27.65
N PHE A 31 -9.55 -1.40 -27.94
CA PHE A 31 -10.48 -1.94 -26.93
C PHE A 31 -9.98 -3.25 -26.28
N ALA A 32 -9.35 -4.14 -27.05
CA ALA A 32 -8.77 -5.39 -26.53
C ALA A 32 -7.61 -5.12 -25.55
N THR A 33 -6.78 -4.11 -25.80
CA THR A 33 -5.66 -3.73 -24.90
C THR A 33 -6.09 -3.00 -23.62
N TYR A 34 -7.21 -2.26 -23.64
CA TYR A 34 -7.73 -1.60 -22.42
C TYR A 34 -8.17 -2.59 -21.33
N SER A 35 -8.61 -3.80 -21.71
CA SER A 35 -9.05 -4.80 -20.73
C SER A 35 -7.88 -5.49 -20.01
N THR A 36 -6.69 -5.56 -20.62
CA THR A 36 -5.51 -6.16 -19.97
C THR A 36 -4.79 -5.20 -19.03
N ALA A 37 -4.92 -3.87 -19.24
CA ALA A 37 -4.27 -2.84 -18.44
C ALA A 37 -4.90 -2.59 -17.06
N GLN A 38 -6.11 -3.09 -16.79
CA GLN A 38 -6.79 -2.92 -15.49
C GLN A 38 -6.60 -4.09 -14.51
N ASN A 39 -5.74 -5.07 -14.84
CA ASN A 39 -5.51 -6.22 -13.95
C ASN A 39 -4.54 -5.95 -12.79
N ASP A 40 -3.95 -4.76 -12.70
CA ASP A 40 -3.30 -4.30 -11.47
C ASP A 40 -4.36 -3.83 -10.45
N PHE A 41 -5.32 -4.72 -10.16
CA PHE A 41 -6.08 -4.62 -8.94
C PHE A 41 -5.09 -4.94 -7.82
N VAL A 42 -4.44 -3.90 -7.29
CA VAL A 42 -3.78 -4.00 -5.98
C VAL A 42 -4.89 -4.42 -5.04
N LEU A 43 -4.98 -5.72 -4.76
CA LEU A 43 -5.85 -6.29 -3.75
C LEU A 43 -5.56 -5.47 -2.51
N ARG A 44 -6.46 -4.55 -2.17
CA ARG A 44 -6.40 -3.81 -0.92
C ARG A 44 -6.70 -4.87 0.13
N GLN A 45 -5.67 -5.64 0.51
CA GLN A 45 -5.79 -6.64 1.54
C GLN A 45 -6.26 -5.87 2.77
N LYS A 46 -7.51 -6.10 3.13
CA LYS A 46 -8.05 -5.59 4.38
C LYS A 46 -7.13 -6.15 5.45
N PHE A 47 -6.43 -5.28 6.17
CA PHE A 47 -5.58 -5.70 7.28
C PHE A 47 -6.49 -6.32 8.34
N VAL A 48 -6.54 -7.65 8.34
CA VAL A 48 -7.28 -8.44 9.32
C VAL A 48 -6.25 -9.08 10.24
N LEU A 49 -6.44 -8.88 11.54
CA LEU A 49 -5.68 -9.61 12.54
C LEU A 49 -6.14 -11.06 12.52
N ASP A 50 -5.19 -11.98 12.44
CA ASP A 50 -5.49 -13.40 12.56
C ASP A 50 -6.00 -13.73 13.97
N ASN A 51 -6.63 -14.89 14.09
CA ASN A 51 -6.97 -15.43 15.39
C ASN A 51 -5.66 -15.76 16.13
N ASN A 52 -5.55 -15.34 17.40
CA ASN A 52 -4.41 -15.60 18.30
C ASN A 52 -3.08 -14.88 17.96
N VAL A 53 -3.10 -13.67 17.42
CA VAL A 53 -1.89 -12.85 17.32
C VAL A 53 -1.31 -12.57 18.72
N PRO A 54 0.00 -12.76 18.96
CA PRO A 54 0.60 -12.51 20.27
C PRO A 54 0.48 -11.04 20.66
N VAL A 55 0.26 -10.81 21.96
CA VAL A 55 0.23 -9.48 22.55
C VAL A 55 1.53 -9.22 23.30
N LYS A 56 2.26 -8.18 22.91
CA LYS A 56 3.40 -7.65 23.66
C LYS A 56 2.93 -6.49 24.54
N MET A 57 2.98 -6.71 25.85
CA MET A 57 2.75 -5.65 26.84
C MET A 57 4.02 -4.83 27.03
N ILE A 58 3.91 -3.52 26.92
CA ILE A 58 4.93 -2.55 27.29
C ILE A 58 4.55 -1.98 28.65
N ALA A 59 5.54 -1.84 29.53
CA ALA A 59 5.35 -1.24 30.83
C ALA A 59 4.93 0.23 30.66
N ALA A 60 3.89 0.63 31.38
CA ALA A 60 3.53 2.03 31.47
C ALA A 60 4.62 2.77 32.25
N PRO A 61 4.96 4.02 31.87
CA PRO A 61 5.89 4.82 32.64
C PRO A 61 5.25 5.28 33.95
N ASP A 62 6.10 5.70 34.89
CA ASP A 62 5.65 6.32 36.14
C ASP A 62 5.15 7.75 35.87
N LEU A 63 3.83 7.93 35.84
CA LEU A 63 3.21 9.21 35.51
C LEU A 63 3.49 10.29 36.57
N GLU A 64 3.63 9.93 37.84
CA GLU A 64 3.92 10.90 38.91
C GLU A 64 5.34 11.43 38.78
N ALA A 65 6.30 10.52 38.54
CA ALA A 65 7.69 10.93 38.27
C ALA A 65 7.77 11.83 37.03
N LEU A 66 7.06 11.47 35.95
CA LEU A 66 7.01 12.27 34.73
C LEU A 66 6.41 13.65 34.96
N HIS A 67 5.36 13.77 35.78
CA HIS A 67 4.74 15.06 36.11
C HIS A 67 5.71 15.98 36.85
N LEU A 68 6.47 15.44 37.82
CA LEU A 68 7.50 16.20 38.53
C LEU A 68 8.63 16.67 37.60
N GLU A 69 9.04 15.83 36.65
CA GLU A 69 10.00 16.20 35.61
C GLU A 69 9.47 17.35 34.74
N ASP A 70 8.21 17.28 34.30
CA ASP A 70 7.62 18.30 33.43
C ASP A 70 7.51 19.65 34.14
N ILE A 71 7.14 19.68 35.43
CA ILE A 71 7.17 20.92 36.25
C ILE A 71 8.59 21.53 36.27
N GLN A 72 9.62 20.70 36.40
CA GLN A 72 11.00 21.18 36.40
C GLN A 72 11.46 21.66 35.01
N ARG A 73 11.03 20.99 33.95
CA ARG A 73 11.31 21.37 32.56
C ARG A 73 10.69 22.71 32.19
N ASP A 74 9.46 22.94 32.63
CA ASP A 74 8.74 24.20 32.40
C ASP A 74 9.47 25.38 33.03
N LYS A 75 10.00 25.21 34.25
CA LYS A 75 10.83 26.24 34.92
C LYS A 75 12.11 26.56 34.17
N LEU A 76 12.65 25.60 33.41
CA LEU A 76 13.84 25.76 32.58
C LEU A 76 13.50 26.32 31.18
N GLY A 77 12.22 26.58 30.88
CA GLY A 77 11.78 27.06 29.57
C GLY A 77 11.92 26.02 28.45
N LEU A 78 11.96 24.73 28.79
CA LEU A 78 12.04 23.65 27.81
C LEU A 78 10.68 23.43 27.15
N LEU A 79 10.69 22.84 25.95
CA LEU A 79 9.47 22.52 25.23
C LEU A 79 8.62 21.47 25.96
N TYR A 80 7.30 21.65 25.88
CA TYR A 80 6.30 20.72 26.38
C TYR A 80 6.46 19.33 25.76
N ARG A 81 6.32 18.29 26.58
CA ARG A 81 6.48 16.89 26.16
C ARG A 81 5.13 16.31 25.72
N ILE A 82 5.04 15.92 24.45
CA ILE A 82 3.81 15.32 23.87
C ILE A 82 3.84 13.79 23.82
N GLY A 83 4.92 13.17 24.27
CA GLY A 83 5.08 11.72 24.26
C GLY A 83 6.39 11.27 24.88
N LEU A 84 6.45 9.99 25.22
CA LEU A 84 7.64 9.33 25.78
C LEU A 84 8.11 8.25 24.82
N ALA A 85 9.39 8.29 24.46
CA ALA A 85 10.04 7.22 23.72
C ALA A 85 10.48 6.12 24.70
N SER A 86 9.85 4.95 24.62
CA SER A 86 10.28 3.76 25.35
C SER A 86 11.03 2.82 24.43
N THR A 87 12.28 2.51 24.75
CA THR A 87 13.07 1.55 23.97
C THR A 87 12.57 0.14 24.26
N VAL A 88 12.30 -0.62 23.20
CA VAL A 88 11.80 -1.99 23.28
C VAL A 88 12.60 -2.91 22.36
N ASN A 89 12.82 -4.15 22.80
CA ASN A 89 13.42 -5.18 21.95
C ASN A 89 12.31 -6.01 21.28
N ILE A 90 11.85 -5.52 20.12
CA ILE A 90 10.88 -6.20 19.27
C ILE A 90 11.53 -6.40 17.91
N THR A 91 11.70 -7.65 17.52
CA THR A 91 12.16 -8.03 16.18
C THR A 91 11.23 -9.10 15.61
N PRO A 92 11.16 -9.24 14.28
CA PRO A 92 10.40 -10.33 13.70
C PRO A 92 10.93 -11.74 14.04
N LEU A 93 12.13 -11.83 14.63
CA LEU A 93 12.73 -13.10 15.08
C LEU A 93 12.31 -13.48 16.50
N ASN A 94 12.02 -12.50 17.36
CA ASN A 94 11.77 -12.74 18.79
C ASN A 94 10.33 -12.44 19.22
N SER A 95 9.53 -11.82 18.34
CA SER A 95 8.18 -11.37 18.64
C SER A 95 7.25 -11.63 17.46
N GLY A 96 5.96 -11.70 17.74
CA GLY A 96 4.91 -11.89 16.74
C GLY A 96 4.87 -13.30 16.16
N ILE A 97 4.03 -13.49 15.15
CA ILE A 97 3.89 -14.75 14.42
C ILE A 97 4.08 -14.48 12.93
N TRP A 98 4.87 -15.35 12.29
CA TRP A 98 4.96 -15.45 10.84
C TRP A 98 3.97 -16.50 10.32
N THR A 99 3.16 -16.11 9.36
CA THR A 99 2.24 -16.98 8.63
C THR A 99 2.61 -16.95 7.15
N THR A 100 2.72 -18.13 6.53
CA THR A 100 2.88 -18.24 5.08
C THR A 100 1.49 -18.34 4.45
N LEU A 101 1.19 -17.43 3.53
CA LEU A 101 -0.07 -17.37 2.80
C LEU A 101 -0.10 -18.41 1.66
N PRO A 102 -1.29 -18.77 1.14
CA PRO A 102 -1.42 -19.77 0.07
C PRO A 102 -0.63 -19.43 -1.21
N ASN A 103 -0.35 -18.15 -1.46
CA ASN A 103 0.45 -17.68 -2.59
C ASN A 103 1.98 -17.68 -2.33
N GLY A 104 2.43 -18.12 -1.15
CA GLY A 104 3.84 -18.13 -0.76
C GLY A 104 4.32 -16.87 -0.04
N ASP A 105 3.51 -15.81 0.01
CA ASP A 105 3.85 -14.60 0.76
C ASP A 105 3.95 -14.87 2.26
N ARG A 106 4.75 -14.06 2.96
CA ARG A 106 4.86 -14.14 4.42
C ARG A 106 4.23 -12.91 5.06
N LYS A 107 3.35 -13.16 6.02
CA LYS A 107 2.71 -12.15 6.84
C LYS A 107 3.24 -12.26 8.27
N TRP A 108 3.72 -11.16 8.83
CA TRP A 108 4.09 -11.08 10.24
C TRP A 108 3.10 -10.22 11.01
N GLN A 109 2.63 -10.70 12.16
CA GLN A 109 1.67 -9.96 13.00
C GLN A 109 2.08 -9.98 14.47
N LEU A 110 1.90 -8.83 15.12
CA LEU A 110 2.08 -8.61 16.55
C LEU A 110 1.10 -7.53 17.01
N VAL A 111 0.49 -7.71 18.19
CA VAL A 111 -0.28 -6.66 18.87
C VAL A 111 0.59 -6.06 19.96
N VAL A 112 0.73 -4.74 20.01
CA VAL A 112 1.45 -4.03 21.08
C VAL A 112 0.45 -3.27 21.93
N LYS A 113 0.56 -3.38 23.24
CA LYS A 113 -0.29 -2.66 24.19
C LYS A 113 0.55 -2.03 25.30
N SER A 114 0.15 -0.86 25.76
CA SER A 114 0.66 -0.23 26.98
C SER A 114 -0.54 0.22 27.81
N SER A 115 -0.53 -0.10 29.11
CA SER A 115 -1.61 0.31 30.00
C SER A 115 -1.63 1.83 30.12
N GLY A 116 -2.83 2.43 30.08
CA GLY A 116 -3.01 3.88 30.22
C GLY A 116 -2.51 4.74 29.05
N ALA A 117 -1.97 4.15 27.97
CA ALA A 117 -1.56 4.91 26.80
C ALA A 117 -2.77 5.32 25.95
N GLU A 118 -2.92 6.62 25.69
CA GLU A 118 -3.96 7.15 24.78
C GLU A 118 -3.65 6.86 23.31
N ALA A 119 -2.36 6.87 22.96
CA ALA A 119 -1.86 6.57 21.64
C ALA A 119 -0.49 5.89 21.72
N LEU A 120 -0.16 5.10 20.69
CA LEU A 120 1.16 4.51 20.50
C LEU A 120 1.70 4.93 19.13
N SER A 121 2.96 5.33 19.10
CA SER A 121 3.72 5.57 17.87
C SER A 121 4.92 4.64 17.82
N PHE A 122 5.29 4.19 16.63
CA PHE A 122 6.38 3.24 16.43
C PHE A 122 7.51 3.90 15.66
N LEU A 123 8.70 3.92 16.28
CA LEU A 123 9.95 4.23 15.60
C LEU A 123 10.72 2.93 15.40
N PHE A 124 11.10 2.67 14.14
CA PHE A 124 11.89 1.51 13.79
C PHE A 124 13.36 1.90 13.78
N GLU A 125 14.18 1.19 14.55
CA GLU A 125 15.63 1.32 14.46
C GLU A 125 16.16 0.82 13.11
N THR A 126 15.58 -0.26 12.59
CA THR A 126 15.95 -0.83 11.29
C THR A 126 14.70 -1.27 10.55
N PHE A 127 14.52 -0.73 9.34
CA PHE A 127 13.48 -1.12 8.41
C PHE A 127 14.12 -1.57 7.11
N LYS A 128 13.97 -2.86 6.77
CA LYS A 128 14.56 -3.47 5.56
C LYS A 128 13.46 -3.91 4.61
N LEU A 129 13.59 -3.50 3.36
CA LEU A 129 12.82 -4.02 2.24
C LEU A 129 13.75 -4.90 1.42
N TYR A 130 13.34 -6.13 1.16
CA TYR A 130 14.04 -7.01 0.23
C TYR A 130 13.33 -6.90 -1.12
N GLY A 131 14.09 -6.60 -2.17
CA GLY A 131 13.60 -6.64 -3.55
C GLY A 131 13.44 -8.09 -4.03
N ALA A 132 12.62 -8.25 -5.07
CA ALA A 132 12.54 -9.50 -5.84
C ALA A 132 13.78 -9.67 -6.73
#